data_AF-A0A1S1N6R7-F1
#
_entry.id   AF-A0A1S1N6R7-F1
#
_cell.length_a   1.000
_cell.length_b   1.000
_cell.length_c   1.000
_cell.angle_alpha   90.00
_cell.angle_beta   90.00
_cell.angle_gamma   90.00
#
_symmetry.space_group_name_H-M   'P 1'
#
loop_
_entity.id
_entity.type
_entity.pdbx_description
1 polymer ?
#
loop_
_entity_poly.entity_id
_entity_poly.type
_entity_poly.pdbx_seq_one_letter_code
_entity_poly.pdbx_strand_id
1 'polypeptide(L)'
;MLYMSGRVLLSTLLLAVMSLNAGAVQNKATEMVNQADNVYLASQVKNPIDYLSDKQQAVQLAKQGQWQQAKPLLEKLTKQYQNDGATWYLLGLAYFNHKQWLEAVSAFEQALSLGYRLTGIPNGASTPNDLMVKIAQAYGFAGQQSKTIEWLNKALAARWDDKPKLAGRSLFSRDTMAAFKGMENSDEFKRVAGVIDTQDISRDAGWRSDLAYLYAEIQRLHVNPFHSISQADFKARVDALHKRIPKLSDQQIVFGFMQLIGLLNNGHNILIPAWGEHGNFAQLPVQFYLFNDGLYIVAASDEYQHLIGSKVERIGDVSVAKAIELVGSINARDNQMQQSWLAPYYLSLVPVLQGLGIVSAKQAVTLTLRKQDEQFTVTPKARAMRFGGFPKLPKLPKLRASELPTYLKHNDRPYWHELFAEQSLLYVQVNDVRNRKDVSLAEFSAQLRDIIISKDIKHLVLDLRHNSGGNGSITPPLIALTAFFELYKPQGHLFVMVGRNTFSAGHDILVKVQAITNPIIVGEPSGTRPNTIGESGWFNLPYSRQHGLLSSQFHQTSVPEDHRIWVAPDLPIELSAKDYFAGKDSALEAIFSLSK
;
A
#
# COMPACT_ATOMS: atom_id res chain seq x y z
N MET A 1 -37.46 -10.24 -42.97
CA MET A 1 -37.55 -8.77 -42.88
C MET A 1 -38.55 -8.45 -41.78
N LEU A 2 -38.28 -7.82 -40.65
CA LEU A 2 -37.08 -7.17 -40.12
C LEU A 2 -36.99 -7.54 -38.63
N TYR A 3 -35.81 -8.00 -38.20
CA TYR A 3 -35.31 -7.83 -36.84
C TYR A 3 -35.04 -6.34 -36.63
N MET A 4 -35.52 -5.74 -35.54
CA MET A 4 -34.87 -4.63 -34.81
C MET A 4 -35.83 -4.06 -33.74
N SER A 5 -35.61 -4.42 -32.47
CA SER A 5 -35.93 -3.57 -31.30
C SER A 5 -35.66 -4.33 -30.01
N GLY A 6 -34.38 -4.41 -29.61
CA GLY A 6 -34.01 -5.13 -28.38
C GLY A 6 -32.66 -4.73 -27.81
N ARG A 7 -32.21 -3.48 -27.92
CA ARG A 7 -30.98 -2.99 -27.27
C ARG A 7 -31.04 -1.49 -26.99
N VAL A 8 -31.84 -1.07 -26.01
CA VAL A 8 -31.74 0.28 -25.38
C VAL A 8 -31.82 0.21 -23.83
N LEU A 9 -32.03 -0.95 -23.22
CA LEU A 9 -32.26 -1.07 -21.76
C LEU A 9 -31.00 -1.29 -20.90
N LEU A 10 -29.78 -1.31 -21.47
CA LEU A 10 -28.56 -1.56 -20.69
C LEU A 10 -28.00 -0.32 -19.95
N SER A 11 -28.36 0.91 -20.36
CA SER A 11 -27.80 2.12 -19.75
C SER A 11 -28.53 2.59 -18.48
N THR A 12 -29.73 2.10 -18.22
CA THR A 12 -30.54 2.49 -17.05
C THR A 12 -30.52 1.46 -15.93
N LEU A 13 -30.14 0.21 -16.20
CA LEU A 13 -30.11 -0.85 -15.17
C LEU A 13 -28.85 -0.82 -14.28
N LEU A 14 -27.75 -0.19 -14.72
CA LEU A 14 -26.57 0.01 -13.86
C LEU A 14 -26.76 1.10 -12.79
N LEU A 15 -27.80 1.94 -12.90
CA LEU A 15 -28.11 3.00 -11.93
C LEU A 15 -29.14 2.56 -10.86
N ALA A 16 -29.78 1.40 -11.01
CA ALA A 16 -30.97 1.03 -10.23
C ALA A 16 -30.74 0.11 -9.03
N VAL A 17 -29.49 -0.24 -8.68
CA VAL A 17 -29.21 -0.99 -7.44
C VAL A 17 -28.04 -0.36 -6.67
N MET A 18 -28.22 0.91 -6.28
CA MET A 18 -27.55 1.52 -5.12
C MET A 18 -28.44 2.64 -4.54
N SER A 19 -29.72 2.35 -4.31
CA SER A 19 -30.52 3.14 -3.36
C SER A 19 -30.25 2.61 -1.96
N LEU A 20 -29.12 3.03 -1.38
CA LEU A 20 -28.84 2.91 0.04
C LEU A 20 -28.79 4.33 0.62
N ASN A 21 -29.78 4.61 1.47
CA ASN A 21 -29.88 5.69 2.45
C ASN A 21 -28.92 6.89 2.27
N ALA A 22 -29.52 8.05 1.98
CA ALA A 22 -28.93 9.36 2.23
C ALA A 22 -28.84 9.65 3.76
N GLY A 23 -28.14 8.78 4.50
CA GLY A 23 -27.78 8.94 5.90
C GLY A 23 -26.34 9.45 6.01
N ALA A 24 -26.09 10.33 6.98
CA ALA A 24 -24.84 11.04 7.18
C ALA A 24 -23.58 10.14 7.26
N VAL A 25 -22.54 10.53 6.52
CA VAL A 25 -21.08 10.29 6.64
C VAL A 25 -20.65 8.96 7.27
N GLN A 26 -20.21 7.99 6.45
CA GLN A 26 -19.62 6.76 6.96
C GLN A 26 -18.09 6.87 7.10
N ASN A 27 -17.63 7.46 8.21
CA ASN A 27 -16.33 7.06 8.75
C ASN A 27 -16.49 5.64 9.31
N LYS A 28 -15.81 4.68 8.69
CA LYS A 28 -15.92 3.25 8.99
C LYS A 28 -14.80 2.74 9.90
N ALA A 29 -13.93 3.64 10.39
CA ALA A 29 -12.77 3.25 11.19
C ALA A 29 -13.14 2.58 12.52
N THR A 30 -14.32 2.90 13.06
CA THR A 30 -14.82 2.35 14.34
C THR A 30 -15.83 1.21 14.16
N GLU A 31 -16.14 0.81 12.91
CA GLU A 31 -17.07 -0.27 12.65
C GLU A 31 -16.45 -1.62 13.03
N MET A 32 -17.08 -2.30 13.98
CA MET A 32 -16.72 -3.66 14.39
C MET A 32 -17.60 -4.68 13.66
N VAL A 33 -17.04 -5.85 13.34
CA VAL A 33 -17.77 -6.94 12.67
C VAL A 33 -18.51 -7.86 13.66
N ASN A 34 -18.24 -7.73 14.96
CA ASN A 34 -18.85 -8.51 16.03
C ASN A 34 -19.51 -7.60 17.07
N GLN A 35 -20.30 -8.20 17.96
CA GLN A 35 -21.05 -7.51 19.02
C GLN A 35 -20.54 -8.03 20.37
N ALA A 36 -19.79 -7.23 21.13
CA ALA A 36 -19.09 -7.70 22.34
C ALA A 36 -20.05 -8.13 23.47
N ASP A 37 -21.19 -7.44 23.63
CA ASP A 37 -22.05 -7.54 24.83
C ASP A 37 -22.83 -8.87 24.96
N ASN A 38 -22.84 -9.73 23.93
CA ASN A 38 -23.71 -10.90 23.85
C ASN A 38 -22.98 -12.25 23.64
N VAL A 39 -21.66 -12.35 23.87
CA VAL A 39 -20.84 -13.52 23.43
C VAL A 39 -20.31 -14.40 24.57
N TYR A 40 -20.82 -14.31 25.80
CA TYR A 40 -20.34 -15.19 26.87
C TYR A 40 -20.93 -16.61 26.75
N LEU A 41 -20.08 -17.60 26.46
CA LEU A 41 -20.46 -19.02 26.41
C LEU A 41 -19.99 -19.76 27.66
N ALA A 42 -20.90 -20.53 28.27
CA ALA A 42 -20.58 -21.34 29.44
C ALA A 42 -19.46 -22.34 29.11
N SER A 43 -18.39 -22.32 29.91
CA SER A 43 -17.18 -23.12 29.69
C SER A 43 -16.78 -23.83 30.98
N GLN A 44 -16.25 -25.05 30.88
CA GLN A 44 -15.76 -25.84 32.02
C GLN A 44 -14.38 -26.42 31.72
N VAL A 45 -13.35 -25.73 32.18
CA VAL A 45 -11.96 -26.20 32.11
C VAL A 45 -11.62 -26.94 33.41
N LYS A 46 -11.58 -28.27 33.36
CA LYS A 46 -11.30 -29.11 34.53
C LYS A 46 -9.84 -29.01 35.01
N ASN A 47 -8.88 -28.97 34.07
CA ASN A 47 -7.45 -28.79 34.36
C ASN A 47 -6.84 -27.74 33.42
N PRO A 48 -6.58 -26.51 33.91
CA PRO A 48 -6.01 -25.44 33.09
C PRO A 48 -4.61 -25.72 32.54
N ILE A 49 -3.79 -26.53 33.22
CA ILE A 49 -2.43 -26.86 32.78
C ILE A 49 -2.47 -27.80 31.58
N ASP A 50 -3.30 -28.85 31.63
CA ASP A 50 -3.51 -29.74 30.50
C ASP A 50 -4.10 -28.99 29.30
N TYR A 51 -5.05 -28.08 29.54
CA TYR A 51 -5.62 -27.22 28.50
C TYR A 51 -4.55 -26.37 27.81
N LEU A 52 -3.64 -25.75 28.59
CA LEU A 52 -2.54 -24.95 28.04
C LEU A 52 -1.61 -25.81 27.18
N SER A 53 -1.23 -26.99 27.67
CA SER A 53 -0.36 -27.93 26.94
C SER A 53 -0.99 -28.36 25.61
N ASP A 54 -2.25 -28.79 25.64
CA ASP A 54 -3.00 -29.18 24.45
C ASP A 54 -3.12 -28.03 23.45
N LYS A 55 -3.37 -26.80 23.93
CA LYS A 55 -3.47 -25.60 23.09
C LYS A 55 -2.14 -25.28 22.42
N GLN A 56 -1.03 -25.32 23.15
CA GLN A 56 0.30 -25.08 22.58
C GLN A 56 0.65 -26.11 21.51
N GLN A 57 0.37 -27.39 21.77
CA GLN A 57 0.56 -28.46 20.79
C GLN A 57 -0.32 -28.24 19.55
N ALA A 58 -1.61 -27.97 19.72
CA ALA A 58 -2.53 -27.71 18.61
C ALA A 58 -2.09 -26.53 17.73
N VAL A 59 -1.64 -25.43 18.34
CA VAL A 59 -1.10 -24.26 17.63
C VAL A 59 0.15 -24.63 16.84
N GLN A 60 1.07 -25.39 17.43
CA GLN A 60 2.31 -25.82 16.76
C GLN A 60 2.02 -26.74 15.56
N LEU A 61 1.13 -27.71 15.74
CA LEU A 61 0.67 -28.59 14.67
C LEU A 61 0.03 -27.78 13.53
N ALA A 62 -0.82 -26.80 13.86
CA ALA A 62 -1.45 -25.92 12.89
C ALA A 62 -0.42 -25.08 12.10
N LYS A 63 0.59 -24.50 12.77
CA LYS A 63 1.70 -23.79 12.12
C LYS A 63 2.48 -24.67 11.14
N GLN A 64 2.58 -25.96 11.45
CA GLN A 64 3.22 -26.97 10.59
C GLN A 64 2.28 -27.55 9.52
N GLY A 65 1.02 -27.12 9.47
CA GLY A 65 0.01 -27.66 8.56
C GLY A 65 -0.44 -29.09 8.86
N GLN A 66 -0.14 -29.62 10.06
CA GLN A 66 -0.47 -30.97 10.49
C GLN A 66 -1.91 -31.05 11.00
N TRP A 67 -2.87 -30.75 10.13
CA TRP A 67 -4.28 -30.60 10.47
C TRP A 67 -4.90 -31.88 11.02
N GLN A 68 -4.47 -33.05 10.55
CA GLN A 68 -5.00 -34.35 10.99
C GLN A 68 -4.76 -34.59 12.49
N GLN A 69 -3.60 -34.16 12.99
CA GLN A 69 -3.24 -34.27 14.41
C GLN A 69 -3.82 -33.11 15.23
N ALA A 70 -3.88 -31.91 14.65
CA ALA A 70 -4.42 -30.73 15.33
C ALA A 70 -5.92 -30.85 15.62
N LYS A 71 -6.70 -31.41 14.68
CA LYS A 71 -8.16 -31.48 14.75
C LYS A 71 -8.71 -32.05 16.07
N PRO A 72 -8.36 -33.27 16.53
CA PRO A 72 -8.94 -33.82 17.77
C PRO A 72 -8.59 -33.00 19.02
N LEU A 73 -7.39 -32.40 19.06
CA LEU A 73 -7.02 -31.49 20.15
C LEU A 73 -7.90 -30.23 20.12
N LEU A 74 -8.12 -29.66 18.93
CA LEU A 74 -8.96 -28.47 18.75
C LEU A 74 -10.43 -28.74 19.11
N GLU A 75 -10.98 -29.89 18.74
CA GLU A 75 -12.33 -30.31 19.15
C GLU A 75 -12.45 -30.48 20.68
N LYS A 76 -11.40 -31.01 21.33
CA LYS A 76 -11.34 -31.12 22.79
C LYS A 76 -11.29 -29.72 23.44
N LEU A 77 -10.42 -28.85 22.94
CA LEU A 77 -10.21 -27.49 23.47
C LEU A 77 -11.46 -26.64 23.38
N THR A 78 -12.14 -26.61 22.22
CA THR A 78 -13.35 -25.79 22.04
C THR A 78 -14.53 -26.29 22.86
N LYS A 79 -14.61 -27.59 23.18
CA LYS A 79 -15.61 -28.13 24.12
C LYS A 79 -15.34 -27.71 25.57
N GLN A 80 -14.07 -27.66 25.98
CA GLN A 80 -13.69 -27.28 27.34
C GLN A 80 -13.81 -25.76 27.58
N TYR A 81 -13.39 -24.96 26.60
CA TYR A 81 -13.39 -23.51 26.68
C TYR A 81 -13.87 -22.89 25.37
N GLN A 82 -15.14 -22.44 25.37
CA GLN A 82 -15.81 -21.93 24.18
C GLN A 82 -15.52 -20.45 23.91
N ASN A 83 -14.95 -19.71 24.87
CA ASN A 83 -14.68 -18.27 24.75
C ASN A 83 -13.33 -17.93 24.10
N ASP A 84 -12.68 -18.90 23.45
CA ASP A 84 -11.41 -18.70 22.75
C ASP A 84 -11.59 -18.77 21.23
N GLY A 85 -11.77 -17.61 20.61
CA GLY A 85 -11.94 -17.49 19.15
C GLY A 85 -10.73 -18.01 18.36
N ALA A 86 -9.52 -18.01 18.92
CA ALA A 86 -8.34 -18.54 18.24
C ALA A 86 -8.41 -20.07 18.09
N THR A 87 -8.91 -20.78 19.11
CA THR A 87 -9.12 -22.24 19.01
C THR A 87 -10.24 -22.60 18.04
N TRP A 88 -11.33 -21.83 18.03
CA TRP A 88 -12.41 -21.98 17.04
C TRP A 88 -11.93 -21.75 15.61
N TYR A 89 -11.12 -20.71 15.40
CA TYR A 89 -10.53 -20.41 14.11
C TYR A 89 -9.66 -21.56 13.60
N LEU A 90 -8.76 -22.08 14.46
CA LEU A 90 -7.92 -23.22 14.11
C LEU A 90 -8.75 -24.49 13.85
N LEU A 91 -9.81 -24.72 14.63
CA LEU A 91 -10.74 -25.83 14.39
C LEU A 91 -11.42 -25.71 13.04
N GLY A 92 -11.89 -24.51 12.67
CA GLY A 92 -12.47 -24.25 11.35
C GLY A 92 -11.47 -24.51 10.23
N LEU A 93 -10.21 -24.10 10.38
CA LEU A 93 -9.16 -24.42 9.41
C LEU A 93 -8.91 -25.93 9.34
N ALA A 94 -8.91 -26.63 10.47
CA ALA A 94 -8.77 -28.08 10.49
C ALA A 94 -9.91 -28.77 9.72
N TYR A 95 -11.17 -28.41 9.98
CA TYR A 95 -12.32 -28.90 9.23
C TYR A 95 -12.24 -28.56 7.74
N PHE A 96 -11.85 -27.34 7.39
CA PHE A 96 -11.70 -26.89 6.01
C PHE A 96 -10.66 -27.72 5.25
N ASN A 97 -9.50 -28.00 5.87
CA ASN A 97 -8.47 -28.84 5.25
C ASN A 97 -8.91 -30.31 5.11
N HIS A 98 -9.86 -30.78 5.93
CA HIS A 98 -10.49 -32.10 5.81
C HIS A 98 -11.74 -32.12 4.92
N LYS A 99 -12.05 -31.02 4.23
CA LYS A 99 -13.24 -30.88 3.37
C LYS A 99 -14.57 -31.00 4.11
N GLN A 100 -14.58 -30.77 5.42
CA GLN A 100 -15.77 -30.71 6.26
C GLN A 100 -16.31 -29.29 6.26
N TRP A 101 -16.93 -28.91 5.15
CA TRP A 101 -17.20 -27.51 4.84
C TRP A 101 -18.17 -26.85 5.82
N LEU A 102 -19.26 -27.53 6.19
CA LEU A 102 -20.29 -26.93 7.05
C LEU A 102 -19.84 -26.85 8.50
N GLU A 103 -19.11 -27.84 8.98
CA GLU A 103 -18.47 -27.79 10.31
C GLU A 103 -17.40 -26.70 10.38
N ALA A 104 -16.66 -26.49 9.27
CA ALA A 104 -15.73 -25.37 9.16
C ALA A 104 -16.47 -24.03 9.26
N VAL A 105 -17.60 -23.86 8.57
CA VAL A 105 -18.43 -22.66 8.67
C VAL A 105 -18.84 -22.39 10.11
N SER A 106 -19.42 -23.36 10.81
CA SER A 106 -19.87 -23.17 12.19
C SER A 106 -18.72 -22.75 13.12
N ALA A 107 -17.54 -23.38 12.98
CA ALA A 107 -16.38 -23.01 13.76
C ALA A 107 -15.84 -21.61 13.41
N PHE A 108 -15.86 -21.22 12.13
CA PHE A 108 -15.45 -19.89 11.70
C PHE A 108 -16.43 -18.78 12.11
N GLU A 109 -17.73 -19.03 12.11
CA GLU A 109 -18.74 -18.10 12.61
C GLU A 109 -18.54 -17.84 14.11
N GLN A 110 -18.23 -18.89 14.88
CA GLN A 110 -17.89 -18.76 16.31
C GLN A 110 -16.58 -18.01 16.53
N ALA A 111 -15.57 -18.22 15.66
CA ALA A 111 -14.34 -17.43 15.69
C ALA A 111 -14.58 -15.95 15.35
N LEU A 112 -15.47 -15.66 14.40
CA LEU A 112 -15.86 -14.28 14.05
C LEU A 112 -16.57 -13.57 15.19
N SER A 113 -17.50 -14.24 15.89
CA SER A 113 -18.25 -13.63 16.99
C SER A 113 -17.34 -13.24 18.16
N LEU A 114 -16.37 -14.11 18.49
CA LEU A 114 -15.40 -13.88 19.57
C LEU A 114 -14.25 -12.96 19.16
N GLY A 115 -13.94 -12.90 17.86
CA GLY A 115 -12.68 -12.33 17.38
C GLY A 115 -11.49 -13.27 17.64
N TYR A 116 -10.43 -13.12 16.86
CA TYR A 116 -9.22 -13.94 17.00
C TYR A 116 -7.98 -13.17 16.51
N ARG A 117 -6.81 -13.57 17.00
CA ARG A 117 -5.53 -13.06 16.51
C ARG A 117 -4.46 -14.14 16.60
N LEU A 118 -3.99 -14.60 15.44
CA LEU A 118 -2.90 -15.57 15.31
C LEU A 118 -1.99 -15.17 14.15
N THR A 119 -0.71 -15.52 14.24
CA THR A 119 0.29 -15.25 13.22
C THR A 119 1.01 -16.55 12.83
N GLY A 120 1.44 -16.63 11.56
CA GLY A 120 2.21 -17.77 11.06
C GLY A 120 1.39 -19.04 10.84
N ILE A 121 0.07 -18.93 10.68
CA ILE A 121 -0.80 -20.06 10.34
C ILE A 121 -0.90 -20.16 8.81
N PRO A 122 -0.51 -21.30 8.19
CA PRO A 122 -0.57 -21.46 6.74
C PRO A 122 -2.02 -21.42 6.23
N ASN A 123 -2.24 -20.71 5.12
CA ASN A 123 -3.56 -20.53 4.48
C ASN A 123 -4.64 -19.92 5.39
N GLY A 124 -4.23 -19.27 6.48
CA GLY A 124 -5.11 -18.61 7.43
C GLY A 124 -5.58 -17.24 6.95
N ALA A 125 -6.84 -16.90 7.24
CA ALA A 125 -7.34 -15.53 7.20
C ALA A 125 -6.74 -14.72 8.36
N SER A 126 -6.20 -13.54 8.08
CA SER A 126 -5.53 -12.71 9.10
C SER A 126 -6.44 -11.64 9.72
N THR A 127 -7.57 -11.39 9.08
CA THR A 127 -8.55 -10.38 9.47
C THR A 127 -9.96 -10.97 9.41
N PRO A 128 -10.96 -10.33 10.06
CA PRO A 128 -12.31 -10.86 10.02
C PRO A 128 -12.94 -10.89 8.62
N ASN A 129 -12.65 -9.91 7.76
CA ASN A 129 -13.22 -9.87 6.41
C ASN A 129 -12.59 -10.95 5.50
N ASP A 130 -11.31 -11.30 5.67
CA ASP A 130 -10.71 -12.49 5.06
C ASP A 130 -11.40 -13.78 5.52
N LEU A 131 -11.76 -13.87 6.80
CA LEU A 131 -12.45 -15.03 7.35
C LEU A 131 -13.86 -15.16 6.78
N MET A 132 -14.55 -14.04 6.53
CA MET A 132 -15.84 -14.04 5.81
C MET A 132 -15.70 -14.60 4.39
N VAL A 133 -14.62 -14.28 3.67
CA VAL A 133 -14.34 -14.90 2.37
C VAL A 133 -14.04 -16.39 2.51
N LYS A 134 -13.31 -16.81 3.56
CA LYS A 134 -13.07 -18.24 3.85
C LYS A 134 -14.37 -19.01 4.10
N ILE A 135 -15.33 -18.41 4.82
CA ILE A 135 -16.68 -18.95 5.02
C ILE A 135 -17.41 -19.06 3.68
N ALA A 136 -17.36 -18.02 2.85
CA ALA A 136 -17.94 -18.06 1.50
C ALA A 136 -17.32 -19.19 0.66
N GLN A 137 -16.01 -19.41 0.73
CA GLN A 137 -15.34 -20.53 0.06
C GLN A 137 -15.86 -21.88 0.54
N ALA A 138 -16.05 -22.07 1.85
CA ALA A 138 -16.60 -23.31 2.40
C ALA A 138 -18.01 -23.58 1.88
N TYR A 139 -18.89 -22.57 1.87
CA TYR A 139 -20.21 -22.70 1.25
C TYR A 139 -20.15 -22.98 -0.26
N GLY A 140 -19.21 -22.37 -0.97
CA GLY A 140 -18.99 -22.60 -2.40
C GLY A 140 -18.61 -24.05 -2.68
N PHE A 141 -17.67 -24.61 -1.91
CA PHE A 141 -17.31 -26.03 -2.00
C PHE A 141 -18.42 -26.98 -1.55
N ALA A 142 -19.32 -26.55 -0.65
CA ALA A 142 -20.51 -27.29 -0.25
C ALA A 142 -21.68 -27.18 -1.27
N GLY A 143 -21.51 -26.44 -2.38
CA GLY A 143 -22.55 -26.23 -3.38
C GLY A 143 -23.66 -25.26 -2.97
N GLN A 144 -23.50 -24.53 -1.85
CA GLN A 144 -24.50 -23.59 -1.35
C GLN A 144 -24.31 -22.19 -1.95
N GLN A 145 -24.74 -22.01 -3.20
CA GLN A 145 -24.51 -20.77 -3.97
C GLN A 145 -25.09 -19.52 -3.29
N SER A 146 -26.34 -19.56 -2.82
CA SER A 146 -26.97 -18.40 -2.16
C SER A 146 -26.21 -17.97 -0.90
N LYS A 147 -25.75 -18.93 -0.09
CA LYS A 147 -24.93 -18.66 1.11
C LYS A 147 -23.55 -18.14 0.76
N THR A 148 -22.96 -18.62 -0.34
CA THR A 148 -21.69 -18.10 -0.86
C THR A 148 -21.81 -16.61 -1.18
N ILE A 149 -22.83 -16.23 -1.95
CA ILE A 149 -23.10 -14.83 -2.32
C ILE A 149 -23.42 -13.97 -1.08
N GLU A 150 -24.20 -14.49 -0.13
CA GLU A 150 -24.48 -13.82 1.15
C GLU A 150 -23.17 -13.45 1.88
N TRP A 151 -22.27 -14.41 2.06
CA TRP A 151 -21.01 -14.20 2.78
C TRP A 151 -19.99 -13.35 2.03
N LEU A 152 -19.94 -13.44 0.69
CA LEU A 152 -19.12 -12.52 -0.10
C LEU A 152 -19.60 -11.07 0.06
N ASN A 153 -20.92 -10.83 0.08
CA ASN A 153 -21.46 -9.49 0.33
C ASN A 153 -21.13 -9.00 1.75
N LYS A 154 -21.20 -9.88 2.77
CA LYS A 154 -20.75 -9.54 4.13
C LYS A 154 -19.27 -9.13 4.16
N ALA A 155 -18.40 -9.90 3.50
CA ALA A 155 -16.98 -9.59 3.41
C ALA A 155 -16.73 -8.24 2.72
N LEU A 156 -17.40 -7.98 1.60
CA LEU A 156 -17.28 -6.73 0.85
C LEU A 156 -17.81 -5.51 1.62
N ALA A 157 -18.89 -5.68 2.39
CA ALA A 157 -19.40 -4.66 3.32
C ALA A 157 -18.42 -4.39 4.46
N ALA A 158 -17.75 -5.44 4.95
CA ALA A 158 -16.63 -5.35 5.90
C ALA A 158 -15.29 -4.95 5.23
N ARG A 159 -15.34 -4.28 4.08
CA ARG A 159 -14.20 -3.70 3.35
C ARG A 159 -13.11 -4.71 2.97
N TRP A 160 -13.49 -5.95 2.65
CA TRP A 160 -12.52 -6.86 2.04
C TRP A 160 -11.96 -6.23 0.75
N ASP A 161 -10.63 -6.26 0.64
CA ASP A 161 -9.85 -5.30 -0.15
C ASP A 161 -9.15 -5.92 -1.37
N ASP A 162 -9.40 -7.20 -1.63
CA ASP A 162 -8.93 -7.94 -2.80
C ASP A 162 -10.10 -8.46 -3.67
N LYS A 163 -11.16 -7.65 -3.82
CA LYS A 163 -12.34 -7.95 -4.66
C LYS A 163 -11.97 -8.50 -6.05
N PRO A 164 -10.98 -7.98 -6.78
CA PRO A 164 -10.60 -8.51 -8.09
C PRO A 164 -10.15 -9.98 -8.08
N LYS A 165 -9.63 -10.49 -6.95
CA LYS A 165 -9.17 -11.89 -6.83
C LYS A 165 -10.29 -12.91 -6.96
N LEU A 166 -11.53 -12.56 -6.60
CA LEU A 166 -12.68 -13.48 -6.69
C LEU A 166 -12.80 -14.11 -8.08
N ALA A 167 -12.65 -13.29 -9.11
CA ALA A 167 -12.77 -13.68 -10.52
C ALA A 167 -11.42 -13.74 -11.26
N GLY A 168 -10.29 -13.85 -10.54
CA GLY A 168 -8.97 -13.97 -11.18
C GLY A 168 -8.52 -12.72 -11.94
N ARG A 169 -8.86 -11.53 -11.44
CA ARG A 169 -8.54 -10.24 -12.08
C ARG A 169 -7.62 -9.34 -11.24
N SER A 170 -7.07 -9.86 -10.14
CA SER A 170 -6.06 -9.14 -9.36
C SER A 170 -4.69 -9.26 -10.02
N LEU A 171 -3.73 -8.41 -9.63
CA LEU A 171 -2.38 -8.43 -10.19
C LEU A 171 -1.64 -9.77 -9.97
N PHE A 172 -2.08 -10.55 -8.97
CA PHE A 172 -1.41 -11.77 -8.52
C PHE A 172 -2.26 -13.04 -8.74
N SER A 173 -3.47 -12.93 -9.27
CA SER A 173 -4.36 -14.06 -9.54
C SER A 173 -4.97 -13.95 -10.92
N ARG A 174 -4.84 -15.00 -11.73
CA ARG A 174 -5.36 -15.06 -13.10
C ARG A 174 -6.58 -15.96 -13.28
N ASP A 175 -6.90 -16.76 -12.27
CA ASP A 175 -8.03 -17.69 -12.29
C ASP A 175 -9.05 -17.33 -11.22
N THR A 176 -10.32 -17.56 -11.53
CA THR A 176 -11.40 -17.57 -10.53
C THR A 176 -11.01 -18.50 -9.38
N MET A 177 -11.22 -18.04 -8.14
CA MET A 177 -10.94 -18.84 -6.96
C MET A 177 -11.67 -20.19 -7.05
N ALA A 178 -10.98 -21.28 -6.74
CA ALA A 178 -11.49 -22.64 -6.96
C ALA A 178 -12.90 -22.89 -6.38
N ALA A 179 -13.20 -22.32 -5.21
CA ALA A 179 -14.50 -22.44 -4.55
C ALA A 179 -15.68 -21.82 -5.34
N PHE A 180 -15.40 -20.94 -6.29
CA PHE A 180 -16.40 -20.16 -7.01
C PHE A 180 -16.50 -20.51 -8.50
N LYS A 181 -15.65 -21.40 -9.02
CA LYS A 181 -15.65 -21.81 -10.43
C LYS A 181 -17.02 -22.30 -10.91
N GLY A 182 -17.73 -23.08 -10.08
CA GLY A 182 -19.06 -23.60 -10.43
C GLY A 182 -20.16 -22.55 -10.57
N MET A 183 -19.92 -21.29 -10.19
CA MET A 183 -20.88 -20.18 -10.29
C MET A 183 -20.31 -18.97 -11.02
N GLU A 184 -19.14 -19.06 -11.63
CA GLU A 184 -18.43 -17.88 -12.18
C GLU A 184 -19.21 -17.17 -13.30
N ASN A 185 -20.09 -17.91 -13.97
CA ASN A 185 -20.92 -17.40 -15.05
C ASN A 185 -22.26 -16.82 -14.58
N SER A 186 -22.64 -16.99 -13.31
CA SER A 186 -23.91 -16.45 -12.80
C SER A 186 -23.87 -14.93 -12.69
N ASP A 187 -25.01 -14.29 -12.89
CA ASP A 187 -25.14 -12.84 -12.83
C ASP A 187 -24.90 -12.32 -11.40
N GLU A 188 -25.30 -13.08 -10.37
CA GLU A 188 -25.04 -12.76 -8.97
C GLU A 188 -23.54 -12.75 -8.67
N PHE A 189 -22.80 -13.76 -9.12
CA PHE A 189 -21.36 -13.84 -8.87
C PHE A 189 -20.62 -12.73 -9.61
N LYS A 190 -20.92 -12.53 -10.90
CA LYS A 190 -20.34 -11.44 -11.69
C LYS A 190 -20.54 -10.10 -11.01
N ARG A 191 -21.74 -9.81 -10.51
CA ARG A 191 -22.05 -8.57 -9.78
C ARG A 191 -21.21 -8.42 -8.52
N VAL A 192 -21.14 -9.46 -7.68
CA VAL A 192 -20.35 -9.46 -6.43
C VAL A 192 -18.86 -9.32 -6.70
N ALA A 193 -18.33 -10.02 -7.71
CA ALA A 193 -16.94 -9.93 -8.13
C ALA A 193 -16.61 -8.64 -8.90
N GLY A 194 -17.61 -7.79 -9.18
CA GLY A 194 -17.46 -6.56 -9.95
C GLY A 194 -17.07 -6.81 -11.41
N VAL A 195 -17.46 -7.97 -11.96
CA VAL A 195 -17.28 -8.32 -13.37
C VAL A 195 -18.41 -7.66 -14.15
N ILE A 196 -18.06 -6.73 -15.02
CA ILE A 196 -18.99 -6.08 -15.93
C ILE A 196 -18.67 -6.59 -17.32
N ASP A 197 -19.69 -7.02 -18.05
CA ASP A 197 -19.53 -7.35 -19.47
C ASP A 197 -19.35 -6.06 -20.25
N THR A 198 -18.18 -5.93 -20.86
CA THR A 198 -17.80 -4.79 -21.69
C THR A 198 -17.72 -5.16 -23.17
N GLN A 199 -18.22 -6.34 -23.55
CA GLN A 199 -18.30 -6.72 -24.95
C GLN A 199 -19.29 -5.81 -25.68
N ASP A 200 -18.91 -5.33 -26.87
CA ASP A 200 -19.70 -4.43 -27.71
C ASP A 200 -20.14 -3.11 -27.04
N ILE A 201 -19.54 -2.73 -25.90
CA ILE A 201 -19.83 -1.45 -25.25
C ILE A 201 -19.20 -0.30 -26.05
N SER A 202 -19.95 0.78 -26.26
CA SER A 202 -19.37 1.98 -26.88
C SER A 202 -18.29 2.58 -25.97
N ARG A 203 -17.33 3.29 -26.56
CA ARG A 203 -16.27 3.99 -25.81
C ARG A 203 -16.81 4.82 -24.64
N ASP A 204 -17.82 5.65 -24.92
CA ASP A 204 -18.40 6.55 -23.92
C ASP A 204 -19.13 5.78 -22.81
N ALA A 205 -19.84 4.70 -23.16
CA ALA A 205 -20.49 3.85 -22.17
C ALA A 205 -19.46 3.07 -21.33
N GLY A 206 -18.36 2.63 -21.93
CA GLY A 206 -17.24 1.97 -21.25
C GLY A 206 -16.60 2.88 -20.19
N TRP A 207 -16.23 4.10 -20.57
CA TRP A 207 -15.66 5.06 -19.62
C TRP A 207 -16.64 5.51 -18.53
N ARG A 208 -17.94 5.60 -18.85
CA ARG A 208 -18.97 5.87 -17.83
C ARG A 208 -19.13 4.71 -16.85
N SER A 209 -19.02 3.48 -17.32
CA SER A 209 -19.00 2.27 -16.49
C SER A 209 -17.81 2.28 -15.53
N ASP A 210 -16.61 2.61 -16.03
CA ASP A 210 -15.41 2.74 -15.20
C ASP A 210 -15.55 3.82 -14.12
N LEU A 211 -16.10 4.99 -14.48
CA LEU A 211 -16.34 6.07 -13.53
C LEU A 211 -17.34 5.67 -12.44
N ALA A 212 -18.43 5.01 -12.81
CA ALA A 212 -19.43 4.51 -11.87
C ALA A 212 -18.83 3.44 -10.95
N TYR A 213 -18.02 2.53 -11.50
CA TYR A 213 -17.32 1.50 -10.74
C TYR A 213 -16.33 2.11 -9.75
N LEU A 214 -15.50 3.07 -10.19
CA LEU A 214 -14.55 3.76 -9.32
C LEU A 214 -15.27 4.45 -8.16
N TYR A 215 -16.36 5.18 -8.44
CA TYR A 215 -17.14 5.84 -7.40
C TYR A 215 -17.73 4.84 -6.39
N ALA A 216 -18.29 3.73 -6.87
CA ALA A 216 -18.83 2.68 -6.02
C ALA A 216 -17.73 2.02 -5.15
N GLU A 217 -16.55 1.76 -5.71
CA GLU A 217 -15.44 1.18 -4.95
C GLU A 217 -14.86 2.17 -3.93
N ILE A 218 -14.79 3.47 -4.23
CA ILE A 218 -14.44 4.50 -3.24
C ILE A 218 -15.41 4.45 -2.05
N GLN A 219 -16.72 4.44 -2.32
CA GLN A 219 -17.72 4.40 -1.24
C GLN A 219 -17.68 3.08 -0.46
N ARG A 220 -17.42 1.95 -1.13
CA ARG A 220 -17.40 0.62 -0.51
C ARG A 220 -16.15 0.42 0.34
N LEU A 221 -14.98 0.61 -0.27
CA LEU A 221 -13.69 0.18 0.25
C LEU A 221 -13.06 1.22 1.15
N HIS A 222 -13.11 2.50 0.77
CA HIS A 222 -12.39 3.54 1.50
C HIS A 222 -12.94 3.67 2.93
N VAL A 223 -12.05 3.74 3.93
CA VAL A 223 -12.46 3.76 5.35
C VAL A 223 -13.19 5.07 5.71
N ASN A 224 -12.77 6.20 5.14
CA ASN A 224 -13.40 7.51 5.37
C ASN A 224 -13.25 8.43 4.14
N PRO A 225 -13.94 8.17 3.00
CA PRO A 225 -13.67 8.83 1.71
C PRO A 225 -14.01 10.33 1.66
N PHE A 226 -14.77 10.82 2.64
CA PHE A 226 -15.30 12.18 2.67
C PHE A 226 -14.76 13.01 3.83
N HIS A 227 -13.60 12.63 4.38
CA HIS A 227 -12.96 13.35 5.49
C HIS A 227 -12.40 14.72 5.09
N SER A 228 -12.05 14.89 3.81
CA SER A 228 -11.45 16.10 3.22
C SER A 228 -12.36 16.83 2.23
N ILE A 229 -13.47 16.21 1.84
CA ILE A 229 -14.42 16.72 0.85
C ILE A 229 -15.82 16.18 1.19
N SER A 230 -16.86 17.01 1.04
CA SER A 230 -18.23 16.53 1.26
C SER A 230 -18.64 15.49 0.21
N GLN A 231 -19.49 14.55 0.59
CA GLN A 231 -20.04 13.57 -0.36
C GLN A 231 -20.77 14.24 -1.54
N ALA A 232 -21.49 15.34 -1.27
CA ALA A 232 -22.19 16.11 -2.28
C ALA A 232 -21.23 16.74 -3.30
N ASP A 233 -20.16 17.37 -2.82
CA ASP A 233 -19.14 17.98 -3.69
C ASP A 233 -18.39 16.92 -4.50
N PHE A 234 -18.02 15.80 -3.86
CA PHE A 234 -17.37 14.69 -4.55
C PHE A 234 -18.27 14.14 -5.66
N LYS A 235 -19.54 13.88 -5.37
CA LYS A 235 -20.52 13.43 -6.36
C LYS A 235 -20.69 14.45 -7.49
N ALA A 236 -20.71 15.75 -7.18
CA ALA A 236 -20.78 16.79 -8.20
C ALA A 236 -19.56 16.74 -9.15
N ARG A 237 -18.36 16.42 -8.66
CA ARG A 237 -17.16 16.21 -9.51
C ARG A 237 -17.31 14.97 -10.40
N VAL A 238 -17.83 13.87 -9.86
CA VAL A 238 -18.14 12.64 -10.61
C VAL A 238 -19.14 12.93 -11.74
N ASP A 239 -20.26 13.58 -11.42
CA ASP A 239 -21.31 13.90 -12.38
C ASP A 239 -20.81 14.86 -13.48
N ALA A 240 -19.95 15.82 -13.12
CA ALA A 240 -19.33 16.74 -14.08
C ALA A 240 -18.37 16.00 -15.04
N LEU A 241 -17.57 15.05 -14.54
CA LEU A 241 -16.70 14.23 -15.38
C LEU A 241 -17.54 13.33 -16.30
N HIS A 242 -18.58 12.68 -15.78
CA HIS A 242 -19.50 11.83 -16.53
C HIS A 242 -20.11 12.54 -17.76
N LYS A 243 -20.51 13.81 -17.59
CA LYS A 243 -21.05 14.66 -18.67
C LYS A 243 -20.02 15.01 -19.73
N ARG A 244 -18.74 15.14 -19.34
CA ARG A 244 -17.64 15.55 -20.22
C ARG A 244 -17.03 14.39 -21.02
N ILE A 245 -17.16 13.14 -20.57
CA ILE A 245 -16.58 11.93 -21.21
C ILE A 245 -16.67 11.94 -22.75
N PRO A 246 -17.82 12.25 -23.40
CA PRO A 246 -17.92 12.25 -24.86
C PRO A 246 -16.97 13.22 -25.58
N LYS A 247 -16.46 14.24 -24.86
CA LYS A 247 -15.59 15.30 -25.40
C LYS A 247 -14.13 15.15 -24.97
N LEU A 248 -13.81 14.16 -24.13
CA LEU A 248 -12.47 13.93 -23.60
C LEU A 248 -11.81 12.77 -24.32
N SER A 249 -10.49 12.87 -24.55
CA SER A 249 -9.65 11.72 -24.90
C SER A 249 -9.54 10.73 -23.74
N ASP A 250 -9.10 9.50 -24.01
CA ASP A 250 -8.92 8.47 -22.99
C ASP A 250 -7.97 8.92 -21.87
N GLN A 251 -6.84 9.55 -22.23
CA GLN A 251 -5.88 10.07 -21.25
C GLN A 251 -6.48 11.20 -20.39
N GLN A 252 -7.34 12.04 -20.96
CA GLN A 252 -8.03 13.09 -20.21
C GLN A 252 -9.06 12.51 -19.23
N ILE A 253 -9.69 11.38 -19.55
CA ILE A 253 -10.61 10.68 -18.64
C ILE A 253 -9.82 10.06 -17.48
N VAL A 254 -8.72 9.37 -17.76
CA VAL A 254 -7.80 8.82 -16.74
C VAL A 254 -7.25 9.94 -15.84
N PHE A 255 -6.86 11.08 -16.41
CA PHE A 255 -6.49 12.26 -15.62
C PHE A 255 -7.64 12.75 -14.72
N GLY A 256 -8.88 12.76 -15.23
CA GLY A 256 -10.06 13.04 -14.42
C GLY A 256 -10.24 12.07 -13.25
N PHE A 257 -9.95 10.78 -13.43
CA PHE A 257 -9.95 9.81 -12.33
C PHE A 257 -8.85 10.09 -11.31
N MET A 258 -7.65 10.48 -11.75
CA MET A 258 -6.57 10.91 -10.84
C MET A 258 -6.99 12.15 -10.02
N GLN A 259 -7.70 13.10 -10.62
CA GLN A 259 -8.25 14.25 -9.88
C GLN A 259 -9.26 13.80 -8.81
N LEU A 260 -10.15 12.86 -9.12
CA LEU A 260 -11.09 12.31 -8.13
C LEU A 260 -10.35 11.61 -6.98
N ILE A 261 -9.32 10.83 -7.27
CA ILE A 261 -8.49 10.18 -6.25
C ILE A 261 -7.74 11.21 -5.39
N GLY A 262 -7.21 12.27 -6.01
CA GLY A 262 -6.54 13.37 -5.30
C GLY A 262 -7.42 14.01 -4.22
N LEU A 263 -8.74 14.06 -4.43
CA LEU A 263 -9.70 14.62 -3.47
C LEU A 263 -9.87 13.77 -2.20
N LEU A 264 -9.58 12.46 -2.25
CA LEU A 264 -9.69 11.55 -1.09
C LEU A 264 -8.68 11.88 0.01
N ASN A 265 -7.60 12.58 -0.33
CA ASN A 265 -6.67 13.20 0.61
C ASN A 265 -6.10 12.26 1.70
N ASN A 266 -5.28 11.27 1.32
CA ASN A 266 -4.33 10.56 2.17
C ASN A 266 -3.42 9.71 1.25
N GLY A 267 -2.26 9.26 1.74
CA GLY A 267 -1.16 8.77 0.91
C GLY A 267 -1.35 7.40 0.24
N HIS A 268 -2.40 6.67 0.58
CA HIS A 268 -2.65 5.30 0.10
C HIS A 268 -3.78 5.23 -0.92
N ASN A 269 -3.88 6.24 -1.78
CA ASN A 269 -4.77 6.23 -2.93
C ASN A 269 -3.99 6.57 -4.19
N ILE A 270 -4.05 5.69 -5.19
CA ILE A 270 -3.35 5.88 -6.46
C ILE A 270 -4.12 5.25 -7.60
N LEU A 271 -4.10 5.90 -8.77
CA LEU A 271 -4.37 5.25 -10.06
C LEU A 271 -3.04 5.09 -10.78
N ILE A 272 -2.82 3.94 -11.41
CA ILE A 272 -1.59 3.63 -12.14
C ILE A 272 -1.91 3.74 -13.64
N PRO A 273 -1.64 4.88 -14.31
CA PRO A 273 -2.04 5.13 -15.69
C PRO A 273 -1.05 4.54 -16.72
N ALA A 274 -0.58 3.32 -16.45
CA ALA A 274 0.43 2.63 -17.25
C ALA A 274 0.11 1.15 -17.54
N TRP A 275 -0.91 0.59 -16.87
CA TRP A 275 -1.20 -0.85 -16.89
C TRP A 275 -2.53 -1.20 -17.56
N GLY A 276 -3.30 -0.21 -18.02
CA GLY A 276 -4.57 -0.43 -18.70
C GLY A 276 -4.43 -0.80 -20.17
N GLU A 277 -5.57 -1.09 -20.79
CA GLU A 277 -5.72 -1.27 -22.24
C GLU A 277 -6.04 0.07 -22.93
N HIS A 278 -6.63 1.01 -22.19
CA HIS A 278 -7.04 2.32 -22.68
C HIS A 278 -6.50 3.46 -21.81
N GLY A 279 -6.18 4.60 -22.43
CA GLY A 279 -5.83 5.83 -21.71
C GLY A 279 -4.47 5.82 -21.00
N ASN A 280 -3.56 4.91 -21.36
CA ASN A 280 -2.20 4.90 -20.81
C ASN A 280 -1.45 6.20 -21.12
N PHE A 281 -0.62 6.62 -20.18
CA PHE A 281 0.09 7.89 -20.25
C PHE A 281 1.41 7.78 -20.99
N ALA A 282 1.84 8.92 -21.51
CA ALA A 282 3.21 9.15 -21.95
C ALA A 282 4.00 9.88 -20.84
N GLN A 283 5.31 9.65 -20.80
CA GLN A 283 6.23 10.17 -19.80
C GLN A 283 7.47 10.75 -20.49
N LEU A 284 8.00 11.83 -19.94
CA LEU A 284 9.30 12.37 -20.32
C LEU A 284 10.40 11.36 -19.99
N PRO A 285 11.42 11.19 -20.84
CA PRO A 285 12.50 10.21 -20.64
C PRO A 285 13.55 10.68 -19.61
N VAL A 286 13.10 11.31 -18.52
CA VAL A 286 13.91 11.84 -17.42
C VAL A 286 13.22 11.56 -16.08
N GLN A 287 14.03 11.35 -15.04
CA GLN A 287 13.58 11.32 -13.65
C GLN A 287 13.97 12.62 -12.97
N PHE A 288 12.99 13.28 -12.37
CA PHE A 288 13.21 14.46 -11.54
C PHE A 288 13.33 14.10 -10.06
N TYR A 289 14.04 14.92 -9.30
CA TYR A 289 14.04 14.91 -7.84
C TYR A 289 14.06 16.34 -7.30
N LEU A 290 13.32 16.59 -6.22
CA LEU A 290 13.25 17.91 -5.57
C LEU A 290 14.24 17.96 -4.40
N PHE A 291 15.42 18.50 -4.63
CA PHE A 291 16.37 18.82 -3.56
C PHE A 291 15.94 20.08 -2.83
N ASN A 292 16.59 20.38 -1.69
CA ASN A 292 16.29 21.61 -0.95
C ASN A 292 16.62 22.89 -1.73
N ASP A 293 17.49 22.80 -2.75
CA ASP A 293 17.90 23.89 -3.62
C ASP A 293 17.20 23.89 -5.00
N GLY A 294 16.24 22.98 -5.24
CA GLY A 294 15.36 23.00 -6.40
C GLY A 294 15.08 21.64 -7.03
N LEU A 295 14.34 21.63 -8.15
CA LEU A 295 14.08 20.42 -8.93
C LEU A 295 15.23 20.17 -9.90
N TYR A 296 15.76 18.95 -9.94
CA TYR A 296 16.86 18.57 -10.83
C TYR A 296 16.56 17.26 -11.56
N ILE A 297 17.22 17.06 -12.70
CA ILE A 297 17.23 15.79 -13.43
C ILE A 297 18.29 14.87 -12.80
N VAL A 298 17.85 13.72 -12.26
CA VAL A 298 18.72 12.74 -11.57
C VAL A 298 18.96 11.46 -12.37
N ALA A 299 18.09 11.14 -13.34
CA ALA A 299 18.31 10.09 -14.33
C ALA A 299 17.64 10.46 -15.65
N ALA A 300 18.08 9.83 -16.73
CA ALA A 300 17.53 10.05 -18.07
C ALA A 300 17.74 8.80 -18.94
N SER A 301 17.02 8.67 -20.06
CA SER A 301 17.40 7.67 -21.08
C SER A 301 18.70 8.06 -21.78
N ASP A 302 19.33 7.12 -22.46
CA ASP A 302 20.67 7.24 -23.04
C ASP A 302 20.90 8.54 -23.83
N GLU A 303 19.95 8.94 -24.67
CA GLU A 303 20.11 10.15 -25.49
C GLU A 303 20.00 11.47 -24.69
N TYR A 304 19.49 11.43 -23.46
CA TYR A 304 19.31 12.57 -22.57
C TYR A 304 20.22 12.53 -21.33
N GLN A 305 21.18 11.59 -21.26
CA GLN A 305 22.14 11.47 -20.14
C GLN A 305 22.90 12.78 -19.85
N HIS A 306 23.16 13.59 -20.89
CA HIS A 306 23.80 14.90 -20.76
C HIS A 306 23.00 15.91 -19.91
N LEU A 307 21.68 15.69 -19.74
CA LEU A 307 20.80 16.54 -18.94
C LEU A 307 20.91 16.26 -17.43
N ILE A 308 21.46 15.11 -17.01
CA ILE A 308 21.62 14.80 -15.58
C ILE A 308 22.48 15.88 -14.92
N GLY A 309 22.04 16.34 -13.74
CA GLY A 309 22.65 17.45 -13.01
C GLY A 309 22.12 18.83 -13.37
N SER A 310 21.21 18.94 -14.35
CA SER A 310 20.59 20.23 -14.69
C SER A 310 19.41 20.53 -13.76
N LYS A 311 19.36 21.76 -13.26
CA LYS A 311 18.23 22.31 -12.52
C LYS A 311 17.09 22.63 -13.49
N VAL A 312 15.86 22.32 -13.13
CA VAL A 312 14.66 22.60 -13.90
C VAL A 312 14.05 23.91 -13.39
N GLU A 313 14.08 24.95 -14.20
CA GLU A 313 13.52 26.26 -13.84
C GLU A 313 12.05 26.34 -14.24
N ARG A 314 11.71 25.82 -15.43
CA ARG A 314 10.36 25.92 -16.02
C ARG A 314 10.01 24.67 -16.83
N ILE A 315 8.71 24.37 -16.87
CA ILE A 315 8.10 23.37 -17.74
C ILE A 315 7.05 24.10 -18.59
N GLY A 316 7.26 24.17 -19.90
CA GLY A 316 6.57 25.12 -20.75
C GLY A 316 6.75 26.55 -20.25
N ASP A 317 5.65 27.26 -20.06
CA ASP A 317 5.62 28.63 -19.57
C ASP A 317 5.37 28.74 -18.06
N VAL A 318 5.42 27.63 -17.32
CA VAL A 318 5.15 27.60 -15.88
C VAL A 318 6.44 27.38 -15.10
N SER A 319 6.66 28.17 -14.04
CA SER A 319 7.78 27.97 -13.13
C SER A 319 7.63 26.63 -12.40
N VAL A 320 8.75 25.99 -12.07
CA VAL A 320 8.71 24.69 -11.41
C VAL A 320 7.99 24.74 -10.06
N ALA A 321 8.13 25.84 -9.31
CA ALA A 321 7.42 26.05 -8.04
C ALA A 321 5.90 26.02 -8.24
N LYS A 322 5.38 26.71 -9.27
CA LYS A 322 3.94 26.69 -9.56
C LYS A 322 3.49 25.33 -10.10
N ALA A 323 4.32 24.67 -10.91
CA ALA A 323 4.02 23.34 -11.41
C ALA A 323 3.87 22.31 -10.27
N ILE A 324 4.76 22.35 -9.26
CA ILE A 324 4.68 21.52 -8.05
C ILE A 324 3.39 21.81 -7.27
N GLU A 325 3.00 23.07 -7.11
CA GLU A 325 1.74 23.46 -6.45
C GLU A 325 0.52 22.84 -7.17
N LEU A 326 0.46 22.96 -8.50
CA LEU A 326 -0.65 22.46 -9.32
C LEU A 326 -0.81 20.93 -9.21
N VAL A 327 0.30 20.19 -9.16
CA VAL A 327 0.29 18.74 -8.96
C VAL A 327 -0.36 18.33 -7.63
N GLY A 328 -0.39 19.22 -6.64
CA GLY A 328 -1.04 18.98 -5.36
C GLY A 328 -2.54 18.66 -5.48
N SER A 329 -3.18 18.96 -6.61
CA SER A 329 -4.58 18.62 -6.89
C SER A 329 -4.84 17.15 -7.26
N ILE A 330 -3.80 16.40 -7.64
CA ILE A 330 -3.91 14.99 -8.03
C ILE A 330 -3.15 14.04 -7.08
N ASN A 331 -2.31 14.58 -6.21
CA ASN A 331 -1.51 13.80 -5.27
C ASN A 331 -2.23 13.66 -3.93
N ALA A 332 -3.02 12.59 -3.76
CA ALA A 332 -3.56 12.21 -2.46
C ALA A 332 -2.39 11.91 -1.50
N ARG A 333 -2.35 12.57 -0.34
CA ARG A 333 -1.17 12.56 0.53
C ARG A 333 -1.52 12.72 2.01
N ASP A 334 -0.71 12.13 2.88
CA ASP A 334 -0.86 12.29 4.34
C ASP A 334 -0.30 13.64 4.84
N ASN A 335 0.75 14.12 4.18
CA ASN A 335 1.43 15.37 4.48
C ASN A 335 2.20 15.91 3.25
N GLN A 336 2.86 17.05 3.38
CA GLN A 336 3.59 17.69 2.27
C GLN A 336 4.89 16.99 1.88
N MET A 337 5.44 16.09 2.70
CA MET A 337 6.66 15.34 2.33
C MET A 337 6.40 14.41 1.14
N GLN A 338 5.18 13.85 1.03
CA GLN A 338 4.78 13.10 -0.16
C GLN A 338 4.62 13.99 -1.39
N GLN A 339 4.32 15.29 -1.24
CA GLN A 339 4.36 16.22 -2.37
C GLN A 339 5.81 16.40 -2.85
N SER A 340 6.75 16.61 -1.93
CA SER A 340 8.17 16.69 -2.24
C SER A 340 8.74 15.40 -2.83
N TRP A 341 8.10 14.26 -2.58
CA TRP A 341 8.47 12.95 -3.13
C TRP A 341 7.85 12.67 -4.50
N LEU A 342 6.53 12.81 -4.64
CA LEU A 342 5.77 12.34 -5.80
C LEU A 342 5.50 13.43 -6.84
N ALA A 343 5.54 14.71 -6.47
CA ALA A 343 5.37 15.78 -7.47
C ALA A 343 6.41 15.72 -8.60
N PRO A 344 7.72 15.49 -8.34
CA PRO A 344 8.70 15.27 -9.39
C PRO A 344 8.31 14.15 -10.37
N TYR A 345 7.71 13.07 -9.87
CA TYR A 345 7.24 11.96 -10.70
C TYR A 345 6.08 12.38 -11.59
N TYR A 346 5.05 13.03 -11.04
CA TYR A 346 3.90 13.50 -11.81
C TYR A 346 4.27 14.56 -12.85
N LEU A 347 5.26 15.41 -12.58
CA LEU A 347 5.79 16.40 -13.54
C LEU A 347 6.49 15.76 -14.74
N SER A 348 6.82 14.47 -14.68
CA SER A 348 7.31 13.72 -15.84
C SER A 348 6.18 13.19 -16.73
N LEU A 349 4.92 13.19 -16.28
CA LEU A 349 3.80 12.60 -17.02
C LEU A 349 3.14 13.64 -17.93
N VAL A 350 3.18 13.42 -19.25
CA VAL A 350 2.71 14.40 -20.24
C VAL A 350 1.21 14.71 -20.08
N PRO A 351 0.31 13.72 -19.92
CA PRO A 351 -1.11 14.01 -19.72
C PRO A 351 -1.40 14.75 -18.40
N VAL A 352 -0.55 14.61 -17.37
CA VAL A 352 -0.66 15.42 -16.14
C VAL A 352 -0.31 16.87 -16.42
N LEU A 353 0.80 17.13 -17.10
CA LEU A 353 1.20 18.49 -17.48
C LEU A 353 0.10 19.19 -18.30
N GLN A 354 -0.51 18.45 -19.24
CA GLN A 354 -1.60 18.96 -20.07
C GLN A 354 -2.90 19.16 -19.26
N GLY A 355 -3.27 18.19 -18.43
CA GLY A 355 -4.49 18.25 -17.61
C GLY A 355 -4.48 19.36 -16.57
N LEU A 356 -3.30 19.71 -16.04
CA LEU A 356 -3.09 20.81 -15.10
C LEU A 356 -2.89 22.17 -15.79
N GLY A 357 -2.86 22.21 -17.14
CA GLY A 357 -2.60 23.43 -17.89
C GLY A 357 -1.17 23.96 -17.79
N ILE A 358 -0.22 23.11 -17.37
CA ILE A 358 1.22 23.45 -17.33
C ILE A 358 1.78 23.55 -18.76
N VAL A 359 1.32 22.66 -19.65
CA VAL A 359 1.64 22.68 -21.08
C VAL A 359 0.34 22.58 -21.86
N SER A 360 0.21 23.32 -22.96
CA SER A 360 -0.95 23.17 -23.85
C SER A 360 -0.98 21.79 -24.50
N ALA A 361 -2.17 21.20 -24.68
CA ALA A 361 -2.32 19.88 -25.33
C ALA A 361 -1.77 19.82 -26.77
N LYS A 362 -1.58 20.97 -27.43
CA LYS A 362 -1.03 21.08 -28.79
C LYS A 362 0.49 21.33 -28.82
N GLN A 363 1.12 21.55 -27.66
CA GLN A 363 2.54 21.89 -27.57
C GLN A 363 3.35 20.69 -27.10
N ALA A 364 4.56 20.55 -27.65
CA ALA A 364 5.55 19.65 -27.10
C ALA A 364 6.00 20.16 -25.71
N VAL A 365 6.42 19.24 -24.84
CA VAL A 365 6.89 19.62 -23.51
C VAL A 365 8.31 20.14 -23.61
N THR A 366 8.46 21.42 -23.31
CA THR A 366 9.74 22.13 -23.29
C THR A 366 10.19 22.33 -21.85
N LEU A 367 11.45 22.04 -21.54
CA LEU A 367 12.07 22.27 -20.25
C LEU A 367 13.07 23.42 -20.39
N THR A 368 12.93 24.45 -19.54
CA THR A 368 13.99 25.44 -19.33
C THR A 368 14.88 24.93 -18.21
N LEU A 369 16.14 24.66 -18.54
CA LEU A 369 17.11 24.07 -17.64
C LEU A 369 18.26 25.04 -17.36
N ARG A 370 18.87 24.89 -16.20
CA ARG A 370 20.10 25.57 -15.82
C ARG A 370 21.15 24.54 -15.43
N LYS A 371 22.36 24.70 -15.98
CA LYS A 371 23.51 23.89 -15.59
C LYS A 371 24.70 24.82 -15.49
N GLN A 372 25.32 24.88 -14.31
CA GLN A 372 26.27 25.95 -13.98
C GLN A 372 25.58 27.32 -14.16
N ASP A 373 26.23 28.27 -14.84
CA ASP A 373 25.69 29.61 -15.11
C ASP A 373 24.94 29.70 -16.46
N GLU A 374 24.83 28.59 -17.20
CA GLU A 374 24.15 28.56 -18.49
C GLU A 374 22.69 28.11 -18.34
N GLN A 375 21.78 28.87 -18.95
CA GLN A 375 20.38 28.50 -19.11
C GLN A 375 20.12 28.11 -20.56
N PHE A 376 19.51 26.94 -20.76
CA PHE A 376 19.19 26.40 -22.07
C PHE A 376 17.84 25.69 -22.06
N THR A 377 17.33 25.41 -23.24
CA THR A 377 16.00 24.84 -23.43
C THR A 377 16.10 23.52 -24.18
N VAL A 378 15.32 22.52 -23.76
CA VAL A 378 15.24 21.22 -24.40
C VAL A 378 13.78 20.79 -24.53
N THR A 379 13.47 20.06 -25.62
CA THR A 379 12.14 19.47 -25.84
C THR A 379 12.29 17.95 -25.93
N PRO A 380 12.29 17.23 -24.78
CA PRO A 380 12.46 15.79 -24.79
C PRO A 380 11.28 15.09 -25.49
N LYS A 381 11.58 14.07 -26.29
CA LYS A 381 10.56 13.21 -26.89
C LYS A 381 9.97 12.28 -25.84
N ALA A 382 8.69 12.47 -25.51
CA ALA A 382 7.97 11.62 -24.59
C ALA A 382 7.89 10.16 -25.10
N ARG A 383 7.82 9.22 -24.16
CA ARG A 383 7.73 7.78 -24.41
C ARG A 383 6.53 7.19 -23.68
N ALA A 384 6.15 5.95 -24.00
CA ALA A 384 5.16 5.24 -23.19
C ALA A 384 5.62 5.16 -21.73
N MET A 385 4.73 5.52 -20.80
CA MET A 385 5.01 5.46 -19.36
C MET A 385 5.27 4.01 -18.93
N ARG A 386 6.23 3.83 -18.03
CA ARG A 386 6.44 2.55 -17.34
C ARG A 386 6.32 2.79 -15.84
N PHE A 387 5.50 1.99 -15.17
CA PHE A 387 5.39 2.03 -13.70
C PHE A 387 6.18 0.86 -13.10
N GLY A 388 7.34 1.18 -12.51
CA GLY A 388 8.22 0.21 -11.82
C GLY A 388 8.08 0.23 -10.29
N GLY A 389 7.11 0.96 -9.75
CA GLY A 389 6.99 1.29 -8.33
C GLY A 389 7.26 2.77 -8.07
N PHE A 390 7.18 3.17 -6.80
CA PHE A 390 7.45 4.55 -6.41
C PHE A 390 8.92 4.92 -6.63
N PRO A 391 9.22 6.19 -7.00
CA PRO A 391 10.56 6.60 -7.37
C PRO A 391 11.51 6.57 -6.16
N LYS A 392 12.68 5.95 -6.35
CA LYS A 392 13.84 6.04 -5.46
C LYS A 392 14.93 6.88 -6.15
N LEU A 393 15.84 7.47 -5.36
CA LEU A 393 17.01 8.13 -5.93
C LEU A 393 17.87 7.11 -6.69
N PRO A 394 18.28 7.40 -7.94
CA PRO A 394 19.12 6.48 -8.71
C PRO A 394 20.56 6.48 -8.21
N LYS A 395 21.30 5.42 -8.54
CA LYS A 395 22.76 5.41 -8.40
C LYS A 395 23.37 6.46 -9.34
N LEU A 396 24.48 7.07 -8.94
CA LEU A 396 25.17 8.09 -9.73
C LEU A 396 26.04 7.38 -10.80
N PRO A 397 25.70 7.48 -12.10
CA PRO A 397 26.35 6.67 -13.14
C PRO A 397 27.83 7.02 -13.36
N LYS A 398 28.27 8.20 -12.92
CA LYS A 398 29.66 8.67 -13.07
C LYS A 398 30.58 8.22 -11.94
N LEU A 399 30.03 7.72 -10.82
CA LEU A 399 30.82 7.27 -9.68
C LEU A 399 31.08 5.78 -9.77
N ARG A 400 32.28 5.35 -9.36
CA ARG A 400 32.60 3.94 -9.17
C ARG A 400 31.80 3.41 -7.98
N ALA A 401 31.60 2.08 -7.93
CA ALA A 401 30.85 1.45 -6.85
C ALA A 401 31.41 1.76 -5.44
N SER A 402 32.73 1.93 -5.32
CA SER A 402 33.43 2.31 -4.08
C SER A 402 33.24 3.78 -3.67
N GLU A 403 32.82 4.64 -4.61
CA GLU A 403 32.60 6.07 -4.42
C GLU A 403 31.12 6.40 -4.20
N LEU A 404 30.22 5.42 -4.38
CA LEU A 404 28.81 5.63 -4.13
C LEU A 404 28.58 5.86 -2.63
N PRO A 405 27.76 6.88 -2.26
CA PRO A 405 27.37 7.05 -0.87
C PRO A 405 26.62 5.81 -0.39
N THR A 406 26.81 5.46 0.88
CA THR A 406 26.35 4.21 1.49
C THR A 406 24.88 3.91 1.17
N TYR A 407 24.00 4.90 1.32
CA TYR A 407 22.57 4.74 1.11
C TYR A 407 22.15 4.42 -0.34
N LEU A 408 23.04 4.59 -1.33
CA LEU A 408 22.82 4.26 -2.75
C LEU A 408 23.51 2.96 -3.19
N LYS A 409 24.45 2.40 -2.42
CA LYS A 409 25.21 1.19 -2.82
C LYS A 409 24.27 0.04 -3.22
N HIS A 410 23.21 -0.15 -2.43
CA HIS A 410 22.34 -1.32 -2.46
C HIS A 410 20.85 -0.96 -2.33
N ASN A 411 20.42 0.12 -3.00
CA ASN A 411 19.01 0.54 -3.06
C ASN A 411 18.09 -0.37 -3.92
N ASP A 412 18.67 -1.42 -4.52
CA ASP A 412 18.03 -2.44 -5.35
C ASP A 412 17.61 -3.70 -4.57
N ARG A 413 18.00 -3.83 -3.30
CA ARG A 413 17.66 -4.96 -2.43
C ARG A 413 16.84 -4.50 -1.21
N PRO A 414 15.90 -5.32 -0.70
CA PRO A 414 15.05 -4.96 0.44
C PRO A 414 15.80 -4.53 1.70
N TYR A 415 16.91 -5.19 2.04
CA TYR A 415 17.74 -4.82 3.18
C TYR A 415 19.14 -5.42 3.12
N TRP A 416 20.07 -4.77 3.81
CA TRP A 416 21.48 -5.14 3.96
C TRP A 416 22.14 -4.39 5.13
N HIS A 417 23.38 -4.77 5.46
CA HIS A 417 24.17 -4.11 6.49
C HIS A 417 25.64 -3.93 6.09
N GLU A 418 26.33 -3.02 6.77
CA GLU A 418 27.78 -2.75 6.65
C GLU A 418 28.35 -2.38 8.03
N LEU A 419 29.62 -2.72 8.26
CA LEU A 419 30.32 -2.40 9.50
C LEU A 419 31.31 -1.26 9.25
N PHE A 420 31.25 -0.25 10.10
CA PHE A 420 32.17 0.88 10.13
C PHE A 420 33.05 0.77 11.38
N ALA A 421 34.20 0.11 11.23
CA ALA A 421 35.06 -0.27 12.35
C ALA A 421 35.62 0.93 13.13
N GLU A 422 35.98 2.02 12.45
CA GLU A 422 36.51 3.23 13.10
C GLU A 422 35.50 3.89 14.04
N GLN A 423 34.20 3.73 13.78
CA GLN A 423 33.12 4.28 14.58
C GLN A 423 32.45 3.21 15.46
N SER A 424 32.96 1.97 15.48
CA SER A 424 32.30 0.79 16.09
C SER A 424 30.81 0.76 15.76
N LEU A 425 30.45 0.98 14.48
CA LEU A 425 29.08 1.24 14.05
C LEU A 425 28.58 0.13 13.10
N LEU A 426 27.39 -0.38 13.39
CA LEU A 426 26.63 -1.27 12.50
C LEU A 426 25.61 -0.43 11.72
N TYR A 427 25.76 -0.34 10.41
CA TYR A 427 24.80 0.32 9.54
C TYR A 427 23.88 -0.72 8.93
N VAL A 428 22.57 -0.51 9.05
CA VAL A 428 21.52 -1.38 8.51
C VAL A 428 20.58 -0.52 7.69
N GLN A 429 20.47 -0.80 6.39
CA GLN A 429 19.49 -0.12 5.54
C GLN A 429 18.37 -1.08 5.18
N VAL A 430 17.13 -0.63 5.38
CA VAL A 430 15.92 -1.36 4.99
C VAL A 430 15.18 -0.52 3.97
N ASN A 431 15.34 -0.87 2.69
CA ASN A 431 14.75 -0.17 1.55
C ASN A 431 13.29 -0.56 1.28
N ASP A 432 12.86 -1.74 1.74
CA ASP A 432 11.48 -2.23 1.55
C ASP A 432 11.11 -3.25 2.62
N VAL A 433 9.86 -3.24 3.06
CA VAL A 433 9.32 -4.24 3.99
C VAL A 433 8.84 -5.48 3.23
N ARG A 434 9.78 -6.30 2.78
CA ARG A 434 9.51 -7.57 2.10
C ARG A 434 10.62 -8.57 2.40
N ASN A 435 10.31 -9.87 2.40
CA ASN A 435 11.36 -10.89 2.48
C ASN A 435 12.21 -10.88 1.21
N ARG A 436 13.52 -11.12 1.35
CA ARG A 436 14.35 -11.47 0.21
C ARG A 436 14.10 -12.94 -0.15
N LYS A 437 14.53 -13.34 -1.34
CA LYS A 437 14.42 -14.74 -1.78
C LYS A 437 15.33 -15.68 -0.98
N ASP A 438 16.45 -15.17 -0.50
CA ASP A 438 17.53 -15.93 0.12
C ASP A 438 17.56 -15.84 1.65
N VAL A 439 17.00 -14.78 2.23
CA VAL A 439 16.90 -14.57 3.67
C VAL A 439 15.61 -13.83 3.99
N SER A 440 14.90 -14.21 5.04
CA SER A 440 13.74 -13.49 5.55
C SER A 440 14.14 -12.33 6.46
N LEU A 441 13.23 -11.36 6.67
CA LEU A 441 13.55 -10.22 7.55
C LEU A 441 13.77 -10.69 9.01
N ALA A 442 13.12 -11.78 9.41
CA ALA A 442 13.32 -12.40 10.72
C ALA A 442 14.72 -13.01 10.87
N GLU A 443 15.17 -13.80 9.89
CA GLU A 443 16.52 -14.39 9.88
C GLU A 443 17.60 -13.31 9.80
N PHE A 444 17.39 -12.28 8.97
CA PHE A 444 18.29 -11.14 8.89
C PHE A 444 18.40 -10.41 10.23
N SER A 445 17.27 -10.19 10.93
CA SER A 445 17.29 -9.58 12.27
C SER A 445 18.06 -10.43 13.28
N ALA A 446 17.96 -11.76 13.20
CA ALA A 446 18.75 -12.67 14.03
C ALA A 446 20.25 -12.58 13.72
N GLN A 447 20.64 -12.53 12.45
CA GLN A 447 22.04 -12.34 12.03
C GLN A 447 22.62 -11.02 12.57
N LEU A 448 21.85 -9.93 12.52
CA LEU A 448 22.27 -8.64 13.09
C LEU A 448 22.46 -8.72 14.60
N ARG A 449 21.58 -9.47 15.31
CA ARG A 449 21.73 -9.71 16.75
C ARG A 449 23.07 -10.39 17.06
N ASP A 450 23.43 -11.40 16.29
CA ASP A 450 24.68 -12.13 16.46
C ASP A 450 25.91 -11.23 16.17
N ILE A 451 25.81 -10.31 15.20
CA ILE A 451 26.83 -9.29 14.94
C ILE A 451 26.98 -8.34 16.14
N ILE A 452 25.87 -7.84 16.69
CA ILE A 452 25.88 -6.93 17.86
C ILE A 452 26.53 -7.58 19.08
N ILE A 453 26.33 -8.90 19.26
CA ILE A 453 26.93 -9.67 20.35
C ILE A 453 28.42 -9.92 20.11
N SER A 454 28.79 -10.34 18.91
CA SER A 454 30.12 -10.91 18.62
C SER A 454 31.17 -9.89 18.17
N LYS A 455 30.76 -8.68 17.76
CA LYS A 455 31.66 -7.64 17.25
C LYS A 455 31.73 -6.44 18.19
N ASP A 456 32.77 -5.64 18.02
CA ASP A 456 32.90 -4.36 18.69
C ASP A 456 31.95 -3.33 18.07
N ILE A 457 30.67 -3.46 18.42
CA ILE A 457 29.61 -2.52 18.05
C ILE A 457 29.26 -1.69 19.27
N LYS A 458 29.34 -0.37 19.12
CA LYS A 458 28.87 0.66 20.04
C LYS A 458 27.65 1.37 19.49
N HIS A 459 27.55 1.58 18.18
CA HIS A 459 26.44 2.35 17.57
C HIS A 459 25.68 1.52 16.53
N LEU A 460 24.37 1.76 16.39
CA LEU A 460 23.51 1.14 15.38
C LEU A 460 22.83 2.24 14.56
N VAL A 461 22.93 2.15 13.24
CA VAL A 461 22.13 2.96 12.31
C VAL A 461 21.07 2.07 11.67
N LEU A 462 19.81 2.47 11.79
CA LEU A 462 18.69 1.95 11.00
C LEU A 462 18.28 2.97 9.96
N ASP A 463 18.66 2.76 8.71
CA ASP A 463 18.33 3.63 7.60
C ASP A 463 17.02 3.21 6.91
N LEU A 464 16.01 4.06 7.05
CA LEU A 464 14.67 3.93 6.49
C LEU A 464 14.39 4.98 5.39
N ARG A 465 15.40 5.74 4.96
CA ARG A 465 15.22 6.89 4.05
C ARG A 465 14.74 6.48 2.65
N HIS A 466 14.86 5.21 2.28
CA HIS A 466 14.33 4.64 1.04
C HIS A 466 13.09 3.76 1.23
N ASN A 467 12.58 3.63 2.46
CA ASN A 467 11.57 2.65 2.82
C ASN A 467 10.15 3.15 2.61
N SER A 468 9.58 2.88 1.44
CA SER A 468 8.19 3.18 1.13
C SER A 468 7.18 2.15 1.66
N GLY A 469 7.60 1.22 2.51
CA GLY A 469 6.74 0.21 3.12
C GLY A 469 6.74 -1.14 2.42
N GLY A 470 5.59 -1.83 2.48
CA GLY A 470 5.44 -3.23 2.12
C GLY A 470 4.59 -3.98 3.14
N ASN A 471 4.93 -5.23 3.43
CA ASN A 471 4.16 -6.07 4.34
C ASN A 471 4.49 -5.78 5.82
N GLY A 472 3.70 -4.94 6.49
CA GLY A 472 3.90 -4.60 7.91
C GLY A 472 3.91 -5.79 8.87
N SER A 473 3.32 -6.93 8.52
CA SER A 473 3.23 -8.11 9.41
C SER A 473 4.59 -8.77 9.70
N ILE A 474 5.61 -8.54 8.88
CA ILE A 474 6.95 -9.15 9.05
C ILE A 474 7.95 -8.26 9.81
N THR A 475 7.54 -7.05 10.22
CA THR A 475 8.39 -6.07 10.91
C THR A 475 8.78 -6.37 12.38
N PRO A 476 8.02 -7.16 13.18
CA PRO A 476 8.31 -7.29 14.62
C PRO A 476 9.75 -7.73 14.98
N PRO A 477 10.42 -8.66 14.27
CA PRO A 477 11.78 -9.05 14.59
C PRO A 477 12.80 -7.90 14.49
N LEU A 478 12.65 -7.03 13.49
CA LEU A 478 13.53 -5.86 13.32
C LEU A 478 13.29 -4.82 14.42
N ILE A 479 12.03 -4.61 14.81
CA ILE A 479 11.68 -3.69 15.91
C ILE A 479 12.27 -4.23 17.23
N ALA A 480 12.10 -5.52 17.52
CA ALA A 480 12.67 -6.15 18.71
C ALA A 480 14.20 -6.07 18.75
N LEU A 481 14.88 -6.14 17.60
CA LEU A 481 16.33 -5.96 17.50
C LEU A 481 16.78 -4.59 18.01
N THR A 482 16.01 -3.52 17.74
CA THR A 482 16.38 -2.17 18.19
C THR A 482 16.33 -2.02 19.70
N ALA A 483 15.29 -2.57 20.34
CA ALA A 483 15.20 -2.62 21.81
C ALA A 483 16.29 -3.51 22.42
N PHE A 484 16.59 -4.66 21.79
CA PHE A 484 17.71 -5.51 22.20
C PHE A 484 19.04 -4.74 22.13
N PHE A 485 19.28 -3.97 21.07
CA PHE A 485 20.50 -3.19 20.90
C PHE A 485 20.69 -2.19 22.05
N GLU A 486 19.68 -1.39 22.40
CA GLU A 486 19.80 -0.41 23.49
C GLU A 486 20.06 -1.06 24.85
N LEU A 487 19.40 -2.20 25.13
CA LEU A 487 19.63 -2.95 26.36
C LEU A 487 21.03 -3.57 26.42
N TYR A 488 21.51 -4.08 25.29
CA TYR A 488 22.79 -4.79 25.21
C TYR A 488 23.99 -3.82 25.09
N LYS A 489 23.78 -2.64 24.50
CA LYS A 489 24.78 -1.58 24.28
C LYS A 489 24.29 -0.24 24.89
N PRO A 490 24.14 -0.14 26.22
CA PRO A 490 23.51 1.02 26.88
C PRO A 490 24.32 2.32 26.78
N GLN A 491 25.61 2.25 26.44
CA GLN A 491 26.47 3.42 26.18
C GLN A 491 26.52 3.79 24.69
N GLY A 492 25.79 3.04 23.87
CA GLY A 492 25.66 3.21 22.44
C GLY A 492 24.56 4.19 22.07
N HIS A 493 24.54 4.55 20.79
CA HIS A 493 23.44 5.32 20.21
C HIS A 493 22.76 4.52 19.10
N LEU A 494 21.44 4.48 19.15
CA LEU A 494 20.59 4.06 18.05
C LEU A 494 20.25 5.31 17.21
N PHE A 495 20.71 5.35 15.97
CA PHE A 495 20.32 6.37 15.00
C PHE A 495 19.28 5.77 14.05
N VAL A 496 18.21 6.51 13.76
CA VAL A 496 17.24 6.12 12.74
C VAL A 496 17.22 7.19 11.65
N MET A 497 17.66 6.83 10.44
CA MET A 497 17.68 7.76 9.32
C MET A 497 16.33 7.73 8.59
N VAL A 498 15.75 8.90 8.40
CA VAL A 498 14.40 9.08 7.85
C VAL A 498 14.43 10.01 6.64
N GLY A 499 13.44 9.84 5.76
CA GLY A 499 13.25 10.69 4.60
C GLY A 499 11.79 10.87 4.24
N ARG A 500 11.53 11.76 3.28
CA ARG A 500 10.19 12.06 2.75
C ARG A 500 9.40 10.86 2.23
N ASN A 501 10.09 9.77 1.92
CA ASN A 501 9.55 8.52 1.42
C ASN A 501 9.64 7.37 2.44
N THR A 502 10.00 7.65 3.70
CA THR A 502 9.73 6.77 4.84
C THR A 502 8.21 6.77 5.07
N PHE A 503 7.55 5.78 4.46
CA PHE A 503 6.10 5.76 4.23
C PHE A 503 5.51 4.38 4.55
N SER A 504 4.22 4.32 4.89
CA SER A 504 3.48 3.07 5.17
C SER A 504 4.20 2.17 6.19
N ALA A 505 4.40 0.87 5.91
CA ALA A 505 5.08 -0.05 6.82
C ALA A 505 6.52 0.39 7.19
N GLY A 506 7.18 1.24 6.38
CA GLY A 506 8.46 1.85 6.72
C GLY A 506 8.32 2.90 7.82
N HIS A 507 7.24 3.68 7.78
CA HIS A 507 6.85 4.59 8.86
C HIS A 507 6.36 3.84 10.11
N ASP A 508 5.67 2.71 9.94
CA ASP A 508 5.26 1.89 11.09
C ASP A 508 6.47 1.36 11.89
N ILE A 509 7.56 1.00 11.20
CA ILE A 509 8.82 0.65 11.87
C ILE A 509 9.32 1.85 12.68
N LEU A 510 9.40 3.04 12.06
CA LEU A 510 9.87 4.25 12.73
C LEU A 510 9.08 4.56 14.01
N VAL A 511 7.75 4.59 13.95
CA VAL A 511 6.90 4.92 15.10
C VAL A 511 7.01 3.86 16.19
N LYS A 512 7.04 2.56 15.83
CA LYS A 512 7.15 1.48 16.81
C LYS A 512 8.52 1.42 17.47
N VAL A 513 9.59 1.73 16.74
CA VAL A 513 10.93 1.89 17.30
C VAL A 513 10.94 3.06 18.28
N GLN A 514 10.43 4.24 17.89
CA GLN A 514 10.35 5.41 18.77
C GLN A 514 9.50 5.16 20.03
N ALA A 515 8.51 4.27 19.97
CA ALA A 515 7.65 3.94 21.10
C ALA A 515 8.33 3.05 22.17
N ILE A 516 9.41 2.33 21.82
CA ILE A 516 10.05 1.34 22.72
C ILE A 516 11.55 1.55 22.91
N THR A 517 12.14 2.54 22.23
CA THR A 517 13.57 2.90 22.27
C THR A 517 13.73 4.42 22.32
N ASN A 518 14.95 4.91 22.52
CA ASN A 518 15.30 6.34 22.48
C ASN A 518 16.24 6.66 21.30
N PRO A 519 15.76 6.52 20.04
CA PRO A 519 16.59 6.74 18.88
C PRO A 519 16.87 8.23 18.66
N ILE A 520 18.03 8.55 18.07
CA ILE A 520 18.30 9.86 17.47
C ILE A 520 17.81 9.81 16.02
N ILE A 521 16.76 10.56 15.69
CA ILE A 521 16.18 10.61 14.35
C ILE A 521 16.98 11.59 13.48
N VAL A 522 17.47 11.12 12.31
CA VAL A 522 18.36 11.90 11.44
C VAL A 522 17.77 12.03 10.03
N GLY A 523 17.77 13.24 9.45
CA GLY A 523 17.39 13.44 8.05
C GLY A 523 16.25 14.44 7.85
N GLU A 524 15.23 14.07 7.09
CA GLU A 524 14.05 14.90 6.78
C GLU A 524 12.80 14.40 7.52
N PRO A 525 11.76 15.23 7.71
CA PRO A 525 10.48 14.76 8.22
C PRO A 525 9.91 13.57 7.41
N SER A 526 9.26 12.63 8.09
CA SER A 526 8.75 11.40 7.46
C SER A 526 7.56 11.64 6.51
N GLY A 527 7.37 10.73 5.56
CA GLY A 527 6.29 10.77 4.56
C GLY A 527 4.88 10.52 5.06
N THR A 528 4.70 9.97 6.26
CA THR A 528 3.39 9.57 6.80
C THR A 528 3.17 10.19 8.19
N ARG A 529 1.91 10.15 8.64
CA ARG A 529 1.48 10.51 10.00
C ARG A 529 1.52 9.28 10.91
N PRO A 530 1.80 9.40 12.22
CA PRO A 530 1.84 8.25 13.12
C PRO A 530 0.55 7.43 13.17
N ASN A 531 -0.60 8.10 13.05
CA ASN A 531 -1.90 7.47 12.81
C ASN A 531 -2.43 7.92 11.45
N THR A 532 -2.78 6.98 10.58
CA THR A 532 -3.11 7.28 9.19
C THR A 532 -4.15 6.34 8.58
N ILE A 533 -4.84 6.81 7.55
CA ILE A 533 -5.67 5.98 6.67
C ILE A 533 -4.73 5.37 5.61
N GLY A 534 -4.62 4.03 5.53
CA GLY A 534 -3.47 3.45 4.82
C GLY A 534 -3.55 2.06 4.17
N GLU A 535 -4.35 1.10 4.64
CA GLU A 535 -4.27 -0.24 4.02
C GLU A 535 -4.61 -0.22 2.53
N SER A 536 -3.88 -0.96 1.70
CA SER A 536 -3.90 -0.80 0.24
C SER A 536 -4.79 -1.82 -0.46
N GLY A 537 -6.07 -1.49 -0.64
CA GLY A 537 -7.01 -2.33 -1.38
C GLY A 537 -6.97 -2.12 -2.89
N TRP A 538 -6.77 -3.19 -3.65
CA TRP A 538 -6.65 -3.13 -5.10
C TRP A 538 -8.02 -3.08 -5.80
N PHE A 539 -8.12 -2.24 -6.82
CA PHE A 539 -9.22 -2.27 -7.77
C PHE A 539 -8.72 -2.38 -9.21
N ASN A 540 -9.59 -2.87 -10.09
CA ASN A 540 -9.36 -2.94 -11.53
C ASN A 540 -10.60 -2.38 -12.23
N LEU A 541 -10.41 -1.39 -13.10
CA LEU A 541 -11.51 -0.79 -13.85
C LEU A 541 -11.99 -1.75 -14.95
N PRO A 542 -13.31 -1.98 -15.07
CA PRO A 542 -13.86 -3.03 -15.93
C PRO A 542 -13.58 -2.82 -17.43
N TYR A 543 -13.64 -1.59 -17.94
CA TYR A 543 -13.46 -1.26 -19.35
C TYR A 543 -12.00 -0.92 -19.69
N SER A 544 -11.42 0.10 -19.05
CA SER A 544 -10.06 0.56 -19.37
C SER A 544 -8.95 -0.36 -18.87
N ARG A 545 -9.28 -1.29 -17.97
CA ARG A 545 -8.33 -2.18 -17.25
C ARG A 545 -7.25 -1.44 -16.47
N GLN A 546 -7.47 -0.16 -16.17
CA GLN A 546 -6.55 0.57 -15.29
C GLN A 546 -6.65 0.02 -13.87
N HIS A 547 -5.52 0.03 -13.18
CA HIS A 547 -5.38 -0.48 -11.83
C HIS A 547 -5.14 0.68 -10.86
N GLY A 548 -5.56 0.48 -9.62
CA GLY A 548 -5.28 1.43 -8.55
C GLY A 548 -5.45 0.84 -7.16
N LEU A 549 -5.20 1.67 -6.17
CA LEU A 549 -5.33 1.39 -4.75
C LEU A 549 -6.25 2.40 -4.10
N LEU A 550 -7.05 1.94 -3.13
CA LEU A 550 -7.84 2.77 -2.24
C LEU A 550 -7.59 2.34 -0.80
N SER A 551 -7.66 3.31 0.11
CA SER A 551 -7.32 3.08 1.52
C SER A 551 -8.43 2.37 2.30
N SER A 552 -8.24 1.09 2.63
CA SER A 552 -9.28 0.23 3.21
C SER A 552 -9.39 0.29 4.74
N GLN A 553 -8.34 0.76 5.43
CA GLN A 553 -8.26 0.72 6.90
C GLN A 553 -7.61 1.98 7.50
N PHE A 554 -7.88 2.20 8.79
CA PHE A 554 -7.19 3.17 9.64
C PHE A 554 -6.14 2.45 10.49
N HIS A 555 -4.88 2.87 10.36
CA HIS A 555 -3.76 2.39 11.16
C HIS A 555 -3.53 3.35 12.33
N GLN A 556 -3.80 2.86 13.54
CA GLN A 556 -3.41 3.54 14.78
C GLN A 556 -2.08 2.95 15.27
N THR A 557 -0.96 3.40 14.69
CA THR A 557 0.38 2.88 15.05
C THR A 557 0.94 3.54 16.31
N SER A 558 0.48 4.75 16.65
CA SER A 558 0.80 5.47 17.88
C SER A 558 -0.39 5.46 18.87
N VAL A 559 -0.37 6.33 19.88
CA VAL A 559 -1.54 6.59 20.75
C VAL A 559 -2.62 7.37 19.98
N PRO A 560 -3.92 7.23 20.31
CA PRO A 560 -5.02 7.87 19.56
C PRO A 560 -4.87 9.39 19.39
N GLU A 561 -4.30 10.07 20.39
CA GLU A 561 -4.13 11.52 20.46
C GLU A 561 -2.89 12.03 19.69
N ASP A 562 -2.11 11.14 19.08
CA ASP A 562 -0.94 11.53 18.28
C ASP A 562 -1.37 12.12 16.95
N HIS A 563 -1.54 13.44 16.95
CA HIS A 563 -1.95 14.24 15.80
C HIS A 563 -0.76 14.82 15.02
N ARG A 564 0.48 14.40 15.32
CA ARG A 564 1.66 14.85 14.58
C ARG A 564 1.46 14.57 13.09
N ILE A 565 1.89 15.52 12.26
CA ILE A 565 1.73 15.43 10.80
C ILE A 565 2.86 14.62 10.15
N TRP A 566 3.94 14.37 10.90
CA TRP A 566 5.10 13.54 10.58
C TRP A 566 5.87 13.24 11.86
N VAL A 567 6.86 12.34 11.79
CA VAL A 567 7.95 12.26 12.76
C VAL A 567 9.04 13.24 12.31
N ALA A 568 9.38 14.19 13.18
CA ALA A 568 10.42 15.19 12.92
C ALA A 568 11.80 14.62 13.28
N PRO A 569 12.86 14.99 12.56
CA PRO A 569 14.22 14.60 12.90
C PRO A 569 14.75 15.40 14.09
N ASP A 570 15.52 14.75 14.97
CA ASP A 570 16.30 15.39 16.03
C ASP A 570 17.56 16.06 15.45
N LEU A 571 18.10 15.46 14.37
CA LEU A 571 19.21 15.99 13.58
C LEU A 571 18.72 16.26 12.13
N PRO A 572 18.14 17.45 11.86
CA PRO A 572 17.62 17.80 10.55
C PRO A 572 18.75 17.97 9.54
N ILE A 573 18.78 17.10 8.53
CA ILE A 573 19.75 17.14 7.43
C ILE A 573 19.01 16.86 6.13
N GLU A 574 18.81 17.92 5.35
CA GLU A 574 18.18 17.83 4.03
C GLU A 574 19.22 17.52 2.94
N LEU A 575 18.77 16.87 1.86
CA LEU A 575 19.63 16.56 0.73
C LEU A 575 19.67 17.73 -0.27
N SER A 576 20.87 18.26 -0.51
CA SER A 576 21.12 19.23 -1.59
C SER A 576 21.55 18.55 -2.89
N ALA A 577 21.28 19.19 -4.02
CA ALA A 577 21.77 18.69 -5.30
C ALA A 577 23.30 18.62 -5.34
N LYS A 578 23.98 19.61 -4.73
CA LYS A 578 25.44 19.65 -4.60
C LYS A 578 25.98 18.40 -3.91
N ASP A 579 25.46 18.05 -2.73
CA ASP A 579 25.92 16.89 -1.97
C ASP A 579 25.61 15.59 -2.73
N TYR A 580 24.40 15.47 -3.28
CA TYR A 580 24.01 14.30 -4.06
C TYR A 580 24.94 14.08 -5.26
N PHE A 581 25.14 15.08 -6.12
CA PHE A 581 25.98 14.92 -7.31
C PHE A 581 27.48 14.80 -6.98
N ALA A 582 27.92 15.21 -5.79
CA ALA A 582 29.26 14.99 -5.27
C ALA A 582 29.45 13.60 -4.61
N GLY A 583 28.39 12.79 -4.48
CA GLY A 583 28.46 11.49 -3.81
C GLY A 583 28.58 11.59 -2.28
N LYS A 584 28.17 12.71 -1.68
CA LYS A 584 28.30 13.00 -0.26
C LYS A 584 27.03 12.60 0.52
N ASP A 585 27.19 11.87 1.62
CA ASP A 585 26.09 11.56 2.56
C ASP A 585 26.25 12.36 3.86
N SER A 586 25.82 13.62 3.81
CA SER A 586 25.93 14.56 4.94
C SER A 586 25.28 14.04 6.23
N ALA A 587 24.25 13.19 6.13
CA ALA A 587 23.60 12.61 7.30
C ALA A 587 24.45 11.52 7.97
N LEU A 588 25.06 10.63 7.16
CA LEU A 588 25.95 9.60 7.70
C LEU A 588 27.24 10.19 8.25
N GLU A 589 27.80 11.23 7.61
CA GLU A 589 28.96 11.97 8.12
C GLU A 589 28.71 12.62 9.49
N ALA A 590 27.51 13.17 9.69
CA ALA A 590 27.12 13.73 10.98
C ALA A 590 27.02 12.65 12.05
N ILE A 591 26.44 11.48 11.72
CA ILE A 591 26.41 10.31 12.61
C ILE A 591 27.83 9.86 12.97
N PHE A 592 28.75 9.78 12.00
CA PHE A 592 30.15 9.44 12.28
C PHE A 592 30.81 10.44 13.22
N SER A 593 30.49 11.74 13.10
CA SER A 593 31.02 12.76 14.00
C SER A 593 30.51 12.62 15.43
N LEU A 594 29.27 12.16 15.62
CA LEU A 594 28.68 11.85 16.93
C LEU A 594 29.13 10.50 17.51
N SER A 595 29.75 9.64 16.69
CA SER A 595 30.19 8.28 17.05
C SER A 595 31.69 8.18 17.34
N LYS A 596 32.40 9.31 17.39
CA LYS A 596 33.83 9.39 17.69
C LYS A 596 34.12 9.39 19.19
#